data_AF-A0A942FX21-F1
#
_entry.id   AF-A0A942FX21-F1
#
_cell.length_a   1.000
_cell.length_b   1.000
_cell.length_c   1.000
_cell.angle_alpha   90.00
_cell.angle_beta   90.00
_cell.angle_gamma   90.00
#
_symmetry.space_group_name_H-M   'P 1'
#
loop_
_entity.id
_entity.type
_entity.pdbx_description
1 polymer ?
#
loop_
_entity_poly.entity_id
_entity_poly.type
_entity_poly.pdbx_seq_one_letter_code
_entity_poly.pdbx_strand_id
1 'polypeptide(L)'
;MVLVIGAVFLAVFVHFLDVRLLTALTAVAEMRAKIIATQAVSEAITAKIAEELSYGTLITVHTDYGGRPAWAEVNTIEVNRIVHSTTLRVVQLLERLKGTSVAIPLGQAFGSPVLANVGPRITFTLVPIGAVNVEITDAFETAGINQTRHKIYLQVYTTVQVIIPFVSRIVQVRTQMPIADVTYLGEVPQVVFNLPFPLGTGLGLSPPGERPPLPSPP
;
A
#
# COMPACT_ATOMS: atom_id res chain seq x y z
N MET A 1 43.87 -4.96 -37.99
CA MET A 1 42.83 -3.93 -37.84
C MET A 1 41.42 -4.54 -37.78
N VAL A 2 41.00 -5.38 -38.74
CA VAL A 2 39.67 -6.01 -38.76
C VAL A 2 39.36 -6.83 -37.50
N LEU A 3 40.31 -7.66 -37.03
CA LEU A 3 40.17 -8.43 -35.77
C LEU A 3 39.97 -7.54 -34.53
N VAL A 4 40.66 -6.40 -34.47
CA VAL A 4 40.56 -5.45 -33.36
C VAL A 4 39.19 -4.76 -33.38
N ILE A 5 38.72 -4.33 -34.55
CA ILE A 5 37.39 -3.72 -34.71
C ILE A 5 36.29 -4.73 -34.35
N GLY A 6 36.43 -5.98 -34.79
CA GLY A 6 35.49 -7.05 -34.44
C GLY A 6 35.44 -7.33 -32.93
N ALA A 7 36.60 -7.38 -32.27
CA ALA A 7 36.68 -7.56 -30.82
C ALA A 7 36.05 -6.40 -30.05
N VAL A 8 36.30 -5.15 -30.48
CA VAL A 8 35.68 -3.96 -29.88
C VAL A 8 34.16 -3.97 -30.08
N PHE A 9 33.69 -4.31 -31.28
CA PHE A 9 32.25 -4.41 -31.57
C PHE A 9 31.58 -5.48 -30.71
N LEU A 10 32.19 -6.66 -30.57
CA LEU A 10 31.69 -7.73 -29.72
C LEU A 10 31.62 -7.30 -28.25
N ALA A 11 32.67 -6.63 -27.74
CA ALA A 11 32.69 -6.13 -26.37
C ALA A 11 31.58 -5.09 -26.12
N VAL A 12 31.37 -4.15 -27.04
CA VAL A 12 30.29 -3.16 -26.97
C VAL A 12 28.93 -3.85 -27.03
N PHE A 13 28.77 -4.85 -27.89
CA PHE A 13 27.52 -5.62 -28.00
C PHE A 13 27.19 -6.39 -26.72
N VAL A 14 28.18 -7.09 -26.14
CA VAL A 14 28.03 -7.80 -24.87
C VAL A 14 27.68 -6.81 -23.75
N HIS A 15 28.41 -5.70 -23.65
CA HIS A 15 28.14 -4.68 -22.65
C HIS A 15 26.73 -4.08 -22.78
N PHE A 16 26.31 -3.78 -24.01
CA PHE A 16 24.97 -3.28 -24.29
C PHE A 16 23.87 -4.29 -23.92
N LEU A 17 24.11 -5.58 -24.20
CA LEU A 17 23.20 -6.66 -23.87
C LEU A 17 23.08 -6.84 -22.35
N ASP A 18 24.21 -6.82 -21.63
CA ASP A 18 24.26 -6.94 -20.17
C ASP A 18 23.47 -5.83 -19.47
N VAL A 19 23.67 -4.56 -19.88
CA VAL A 19 22.95 -3.42 -19.27
C VAL A 19 21.45 -3.51 -19.52
N ARG A 20 21.04 -3.90 -20.74
CA ARG A 20 19.62 -4.07 -21.07
C ARG A 20 18.99 -5.25 -20.34
N LEU A 21 19.70 -6.38 -20.26
CA LEU A 21 19.28 -7.57 -19.53
C LEU A 21 19.02 -7.27 -18.06
N LEU A 22 19.99 -6.65 -17.39
CA LEU A 22 19.89 -6.35 -15.98
C LEU A 22 18.72 -5.41 -15.71
N THR A 23 18.55 -4.35 -16.53
CA THR A 23 17.45 -3.39 -16.38
C THR A 23 16.07 -4.05 -16.57
N ALA A 24 15.95 -4.91 -17.57
CA ALA A 24 14.71 -5.64 -17.84
C ALA A 24 14.38 -6.64 -16.71
N LEU A 25 15.39 -7.39 -16.24
CA LEU A 25 15.25 -8.33 -15.14
C LEU A 25 14.89 -7.63 -13.83
N THR A 26 15.55 -6.51 -13.50
CA THR A 26 15.24 -5.72 -12.30
C THR A 26 13.78 -5.28 -12.31
N ALA A 27 13.30 -4.74 -13.44
CA ALA A 27 11.93 -4.24 -13.55
C ALA A 27 10.89 -5.35 -13.36
N VAL A 28 11.07 -6.50 -14.00
CA VAL A 28 10.12 -7.62 -13.86
C VAL A 28 10.19 -8.23 -12.46
N ALA A 29 11.38 -8.36 -11.87
CA ALA A 29 11.54 -8.87 -10.51
C ALA A 29 10.90 -7.94 -9.47
N GLU A 30 11.10 -6.63 -9.57
CA GLU A 30 10.46 -5.62 -8.71
C GLU A 30 8.93 -5.68 -8.82
N MET A 31 8.40 -5.74 -10.05
CA MET A 31 6.96 -5.87 -10.28
C MET A 31 6.40 -7.16 -9.67
N ARG A 32 7.05 -8.30 -9.88
CA ARG A 32 6.62 -9.58 -9.31
C ARG A 32 6.70 -9.58 -7.80
N ALA A 33 7.75 -9.00 -7.23
CA ALA A 33 7.89 -8.89 -5.79
C ALA A 33 6.80 -8.01 -5.18
N LYS A 34 6.48 -6.88 -5.83
CA LYS A 34 5.37 -6.01 -5.42
C LYS A 34 4.05 -6.78 -5.41
N ILE A 35 3.75 -7.55 -6.46
CA ILE A 35 2.53 -8.36 -6.52
C ILE A 35 2.47 -9.37 -5.37
N ILE A 36 3.53 -10.15 -5.16
CA ILE A 36 3.59 -11.19 -4.12
C ILE A 36 3.44 -10.57 -2.72
N ALA A 37 4.17 -9.47 -2.46
CA ALA A 37 4.11 -8.79 -1.18
C ALA A 37 2.74 -8.13 -0.93
N THR A 38 2.15 -7.46 -1.93
CA THR A 38 0.79 -6.91 -1.83
C THR A 38 -0.24 -8.01 -1.58
N GLN A 39 -0.10 -9.18 -2.20
CA GLN A 39 -0.97 -10.33 -1.96
C GLN A 39 -0.83 -10.84 -0.52
N ALA A 40 0.40 -11.00 -0.02
CA ALA A 40 0.63 -11.43 1.36
C ALA A 40 0.06 -10.42 2.38
N VAL A 41 0.21 -9.11 2.14
CA VAL A 41 -0.39 -8.07 2.98
C VAL A 41 -1.92 -8.13 2.91
N SER A 42 -2.50 -8.28 1.72
CA SER A 42 -3.96 -8.34 1.55
C SER A 42 -4.54 -9.59 2.23
N GLU A 43 -3.87 -10.74 2.12
CA GLU A 43 -4.24 -11.97 2.81
C GLU A 43 -4.18 -11.81 4.34
N ALA A 44 -3.24 -11.01 4.86
CA ALA A 44 -3.16 -10.71 6.29
C ALA A 44 -4.41 -10.00 6.81
N ILE A 45 -5.06 -9.19 5.97
CA ILE A 45 -6.24 -8.40 6.33
C ILE A 45 -7.53 -9.23 6.17
N THR A 46 -7.60 -10.14 5.19
CA THR A 46 -8.85 -10.82 4.76
C THR A 46 -9.11 -12.19 5.44
N ALA A 47 -8.44 -12.57 6.52
CA ALA A 47 -8.61 -13.90 7.12
C ALA A 47 -9.36 -13.94 8.48
N LYS A 48 -9.52 -12.79 9.16
CA LYS A 48 -10.19 -12.66 10.47
C LYS A 48 -10.64 -11.23 10.78
N ILE A 49 -9.93 -10.23 10.25
CA ILE A 49 -10.12 -8.83 10.61
C ILE A 49 -11.36 -8.26 9.90
N ALA A 50 -11.53 -8.50 8.59
CA ALA A 50 -12.66 -7.97 7.81
C ALA A 50 -14.07 -8.42 8.26
N GLU A 51 -14.19 -9.58 8.90
CA GLU A 51 -15.50 -10.11 9.35
C GLU A 51 -15.95 -9.56 10.71
N GLU A 52 -15.02 -9.05 11.54
CA GLU A 52 -15.29 -8.47 12.86
C GLU A 52 -15.47 -6.93 12.82
N LEU A 53 -15.09 -6.30 11.71
CA LEU A 53 -15.04 -4.85 11.56
C LEU A 53 -16.39 -4.29 11.11
N SER A 54 -17.14 -3.76 12.07
CA SER A 54 -18.29 -2.91 11.79
C SER A 54 -17.96 -1.45 12.12
N TYR A 55 -18.63 -0.51 11.46
CA TYR A 55 -18.49 0.92 11.78
C TYR A 55 -18.73 1.20 13.27
N GLY A 56 -19.73 0.55 13.88
CA GLY A 56 -20.07 0.70 15.31
C GLY A 56 -19.01 0.15 16.27
N THR A 57 -18.11 -0.72 15.80
CA THR A 57 -16.99 -1.21 16.60
C THR A 57 -15.88 -0.14 16.72
N LEU A 58 -15.71 0.67 15.67
CA LEU A 58 -14.66 1.69 15.58
C LEU A 58 -15.12 3.06 16.07
N ILE A 59 -16.38 3.42 15.79
CA ILE A 59 -16.94 4.72 16.12
C ILE A 59 -18.31 4.53 16.77
N THR A 60 -18.45 5.08 17.98
CA THR A 60 -19.73 5.18 18.68
C THR A 60 -20.33 6.54 18.43
N VAL A 61 -21.56 6.59 17.90
CA VAL A 61 -22.28 7.85 17.69
C VAL A 61 -23.25 8.08 18.83
N HIS A 62 -23.12 9.22 19.50
CA HIS A 62 -24.00 9.66 20.58
C HIS A 62 -25.04 10.65 20.03
N THR A 63 -26.31 10.48 20.44
CA THR A 63 -27.42 11.33 20.01
C THR A 63 -27.86 12.31 21.09
N ASP A 64 -28.45 13.43 20.68
CA ASP A 64 -29.13 14.37 21.58
C ASP A 64 -30.48 13.82 22.06
N TYR A 65 -31.16 14.54 22.96
CA TYR A 65 -32.51 14.19 23.46
C TYR A 65 -33.59 14.12 22.35
N GLY A 66 -33.31 14.67 21.16
CA GLY A 66 -34.19 14.63 19.99
C GLY A 66 -33.84 13.51 19.00
N GLY A 67 -32.89 12.63 19.32
CA GLY A 67 -32.48 11.51 18.47
C GLY A 67 -31.55 11.91 17.31
N ARG A 68 -30.99 13.13 17.31
CA ARG A 68 -30.04 13.58 16.28
C ARG A 68 -28.61 13.31 16.71
N PRO A 69 -27.69 12.94 15.80
CA PRO A 69 -26.28 12.79 16.13
C PRO A 69 -25.70 14.08 16.74
N ALA A 70 -25.18 13.99 17.95
CA ALA A 70 -24.59 15.10 18.68
C ALA A 70 -23.06 15.04 18.61
N TRP A 71 -22.47 13.88 18.93
CA TRP A 71 -21.04 13.66 18.83
C TRP A 71 -20.66 12.21 18.55
N ALA A 72 -19.42 11.97 18.14
CA ALA A 72 -18.88 10.64 17.86
C ALA A 72 -17.60 10.40 18.65
N GLU A 73 -17.45 9.18 19.18
CA GLU A 73 -16.27 8.72 19.92
C GLU A 73 -15.56 7.64 19.13
N VAL A 74 -14.23 7.75 19.00
CA VAL A 74 -13.40 6.67 18.48
C VAL A 74 -13.14 5.66 19.59
N ASN A 75 -13.44 4.39 19.34
CA ASN A 75 -13.01 3.31 20.22
C ASN A 75 -11.50 3.06 20.02
N THR A 76 -10.67 3.84 20.73
CA THR A 76 -9.21 3.77 20.60
C THR A 76 -8.64 2.42 21.04
N ILE A 77 -9.31 1.71 21.96
CA ILE A 77 -8.92 0.36 22.38
C ILE A 77 -9.03 -0.59 21.19
N GLU A 78 -10.16 -0.55 20.49
CA GLU A 78 -10.40 -1.40 19.32
C GLU A 78 -9.49 -1.03 18.15
N VAL A 79 -9.34 0.28 17.86
CA VAL A 79 -8.40 0.77 16.84
C VAL A 79 -6.98 0.23 17.08
N ASN A 80 -6.47 0.35 18.31
CA ASN A 80 -5.15 -0.15 18.64
C ASN A 80 -5.07 -1.69 18.56
N ARG A 81 -6.14 -2.40 18.95
CA ARG A 81 -6.23 -3.87 18.80
C ARG A 81 -6.10 -4.29 17.34
N ILE A 82 -6.77 -3.58 16.43
CA ILE A 82 -6.73 -3.85 14.98
C ILE A 82 -5.35 -3.54 14.42
N VAL A 83 -4.78 -2.38 14.74
CA VAL A 83 -3.43 -1.98 14.32
C VAL A 83 -2.40 -3.02 14.75
N HIS A 84 -2.43 -3.42 16.02
CA HIS A 84 -1.48 -4.39 16.56
C HIS A 84 -1.67 -5.80 15.95
N SER A 85 -2.91 -6.31 15.91
CA SER A 85 -3.18 -7.65 15.36
C SER A 85 -2.87 -7.75 13.86
N THR A 86 -3.21 -6.71 13.09
CA THR A 86 -2.82 -6.59 11.67
C THR A 86 -1.31 -6.57 11.52
N THR A 87 -0.61 -5.75 12.31
CA THR A 87 0.86 -5.66 12.26
C THR A 87 1.51 -7.03 12.45
N LEU A 88 1.12 -7.75 13.50
CA LEU A 88 1.64 -9.10 13.77
C LEU A 88 1.33 -10.08 12.63
N ARG A 89 0.12 -10.02 12.07
CA ARG A 89 -0.28 -10.93 11.01
C ARG A 89 0.46 -10.68 9.70
N VAL A 90 0.63 -9.41 9.34
CA VAL A 90 1.42 -9.00 8.18
C VAL A 90 2.87 -9.44 8.34
N VAL A 91 3.50 -9.20 9.51
CA VAL A 91 4.86 -9.68 9.80
C VAL A 91 4.96 -11.20 9.62
N GLN A 92 4.02 -11.97 10.19
CA GLN A 92 4.02 -13.43 10.06
C GLN A 92 3.91 -13.92 8.60
N LEU A 93 3.06 -13.31 7.77
CA LEU A 93 2.91 -13.71 6.37
C LEU A 93 4.09 -13.25 5.52
N LEU A 94 4.64 -12.05 5.77
CA LEU A 94 5.84 -11.58 5.08
C LEU A 94 7.06 -12.45 5.41
N GLU A 95 7.22 -12.92 6.66
CA GLU A 95 8.29 -13.87 7.02
C GLU A 95 8.21 -15.18 6.23
N ARG A 96 7.02 -15.62 5.80
CA ARG A 96 6.90 -16.80 4.90
C ARG A 96 7.47 -16.53 3.51
N LEU A 97 7.54 -15.27 3.09
CA LEU A 97 8.16 -14.90 1.82
C LEU A 97 9.68 -14.96 1.88
N LYS A 98 10.27 -14.93 3.08
CA LYS A 98 11.72 -14.99 3.26
C LYS A 98 12.29 -16.28 2.67
N GLY A 99 13.20 -16.14 1.71
CA GLY A 99 13.80 -17.29 1.03
C GLY A 99 12.94 -17.88 -0.08
N THR A 100 11.74 -17.33 -0.33
CA THR A 100 10.95 -17.70 -1.51
C THR A 100 11.71 -17.25 -2.76
N SER A 101 11.99 -18.23 -3.62
CA SER A 101 12.67 -18.00 -4.88
C SER A 101 11.69 -18.17 -6.04
N VAL A 102 11.61 -17.17 -6.91
CA VAL A 102 10.73 -17.18 -8.08
C VAL A 102 11.59 -17.12 -9.33
N ALA A 103 11.26 -17.97 -10.30
CA ALA A 103 12.00 -18.08 -11.55
C ALA A 103 11.25 -17.39 -12.69
N ILE A 104 11.92 -16.45 -13.37
CA ILE A 104 11.38 -15.75 -14.53
C ILE A 104 12.19 -16.17 -15.78
N PRO A 105 11.54 -16.63 -16.86
CA PRO A 105 12.22 -16.86 -18.14
C PRO A 105 12.80 -15.56 -18.69
N LEU A 106 14.03 -15.61 -19.22
CA LEU A 106 14.68 -14.43 -19.81
C LEU A 106 13.83 -13.75 -20.89
N GLY A 107 13.19 -14.51 -21.77
CA GLY A 107 12.37 -13.92 -22.81
C GLY A 107 11.12 -13.20 -22.29
N GLN A 108 10.63 -13.54 -21.08
CA GLN A 108 9.61 -12.75 -20.38
C GLN A 108 10.15 -11.40 -19.93
N ALA A 109 11.39 -11.35 -19.42
CA ALA A 109 12.02 -10.12 -18.95
C ALA A 109 12.19 -9.11 -20.10
N PHE A 110 12.52 -9.58 -21.30
CA PHE A 110 12.61 -8.75 -22.51
C PHE A 110 11.26 -8.27 -23.05
N GLY A 111 10.14 -8.72 -22.50
CA GLY A 111 8.81 -8.35 -22.99
C GLY A 111 8.49 -8.86 -24.40
N SER A 112 9.21 -9.89 -24.88
CA SER A 112 8.97 -10.48 -26.20
C SER A 112 7.80 -11.46 -26.12
N PRO A 113 6.67 -11.23 -26.83
CA PRO A 113 5.54 -12.16 -26.81
C PRO A 113 5.92 -13.55 -27.34
N VAL A 114 6.83 -13.59 -28.32
CA VAL A 114 7.27 -14.85 -28.96
C VAL A 114 8.21 -15.65 -28.04
N LEU A 115 9.03 -14.95 -27.24
CA LEU A 115 10.01 -15.59 -26.35
C LEU A 115 9.56 -15.63 -24.89
N ALA A 116 8.31 -15.28 -24.57
CA ALA A 116 7.85 -15.08 -23.19
C ALA A 116 8.12 -16.30 -22.27
N ASN A 117 8.13 -17.52 -22.82
CA ASN A 117 8.40 -18.75 -22.08
C ASN A 117 9.72 -19.45 -22.48
N VAL A 118 10.58 -18.77 -23.25
CA VAL A 118 11.79 -19.33 -23.84
C VAL A 118 13.04 -18.73 -23.18
N GLY A 119 14.07 -19.56 -23.04
CA GLY A 119 15.39 -19.16 -22.55
C GLY A 119 15.66 -19.57 -21.08
N PRO A 120 16.88 -19.29 -20.58
CA PRO A 120 17.26 -19.57 -19.20
C PRO A 120 16.32 -18.90 -18.19
N ARG A 121 16.07 -19.61 -17.09
CA ARG A 121 15.29 -19.09 -15.97
C ARG A 121 16.20 -18.37 -14.99
N ILE A 122 15.93 -17.08 -14.78
CA ILE A 122 16.62 -16.28 -13.77
C ILE A 122 15.80 -16.31 -12.50
N THR A 123 16.42 -16.74 -11.41
CA THR A 123 15.79 -16.76 -10.09
C THR A 123 16.01 -15.43 -9.38
N PHE A 124 14.97 -15.01 -8.64
CA PHE A 124 15.08 -13.92 -7.68
C PHE A 124 14.52 -14.36 -6.34
N THR A 125 15.06 -13.81 -5.27
CA THR A 125 14.67 -14.11 -3.90
C THR A 125 14.05 -12.87 -3.27
N LEU A 126 12.92 -13.06 -2.58
CA LEU A 126 12.30 -12.01 -1.79
C LEU A 126 12.74 -12.13 -0.33
N VAL A 127 13.08 -11.00 0.26
CA VAL A 127 13.40 -10.89 1.69
C VAL A 127 12.64 -9.70 2.25
N PRO A 128 11.69 -9.90 3.19
CA PRO A 128 11.10 -8.77 3.90
C PRO A 128 12.18 -8.04 4.69
N ILE A 129 12.21 -6.72 4.62
CA ILE A 129 13.17 -5.89 5.36
C ILE A 129 12.44 -4.72 6.01
N GLY A 130 12.91 -4.32 7.19
CA GLY A 130 12.33 -3.18 7.91
C GLY A 130 11.07 -3.51 8.70
N ALA A 131 10.47 -2.46 9.27
CA ALA A 131 9.26 -2.58 10.08
C ALA A 131 8.00 -2.53 9.21
N VAL A 132 6.96 -3.23 9.65
CA VAL A 132 5.61 -3.06 9.13
C VAL A 132 4.95 -1.92 9.90
N ASN A 133 4.45 -0.92 9.19
CA ASN A 133 3.65 0.16 9.77
C ASN A 133 2.20 0.00 9.33
N VAL A 134 1.27 0.09 10.29
CA VAL A 134 -0.16 -0.02 10.07
C VAL A 134 -0.83 1.21 10.66
N GLU A 135 -1.61 1.90 9.85
CA GLU A 135 -2.28 3.16 10.19
C GLU A 135 -3.77 3.06 9.88
N ILE A 136 -4.59 3.76 10.67
CA ILE A 136 -6.02 3.92 10.39
C ILE A 136 -6.27 5.39 10.05
N THR A 137 -6.93 5.63 8.94
CA THR A 137 -7.25 6.97 8.42
C THR A 137 -8.70 7.02 7.98
N ASP A 138 -9.36 8.17 8.08
CA ASP A 138 -10.72 8.37 7.59
C ASP A 138 -10.81 9.36 6.42
N ALA A 139 -11.93 9.30 5.70
CA ALA A 139 -12.28 10.27 4.68
C ALA A 139 -13.80 10.48 4.62
N PHE A 140 -14.22 11.73 4.44
CA PHE A 140 -15.60 12.12 4.16
C PHE A 140 -15.74 12.48 2.67
N GLU A 141 -16.69 11.86 1.99
CA GLU A 141 -16.96 12.01 0.56
C GLU A 141 -18.44 12.34 0.33
N THR A 142 -18.76 13.15 -0.68
CA THR A 142 -20.16 13.40 -1.07
C THR A 142 -20.74 12.16 -1.77
N ALA A 143 -21.86 11.63 -1.26
CA ALA A 143 -22.47 10.39 -1.76
C ALA A 143 -23.75 10.62 -2.60
N GLY A 144 -24.25 11.86 -2.66
CA GLY A 144 -25.49 12.21 -3.34
C GLY A 144 -26.02 13.59 -2.92
N ILE A 145 -27.27 13.89 -3.29
CA ILE A 145 -27.96 15.11 -2.85
C ILE A 145 -28.19 15.01 -1.35
N ASN A 146 -27.53 15.86 -0.56
CA ASN A 146 -27.59 15.88 0.91
C ASN A 146 -27.20 14.52 1.54
N GLN A 147 -26.14 13.89 1.04
CA GLN A 147 -25.61 12.66 1.62
C GLN A 147 -24.10 12.72 1.70
N THR A 148 -23.57 12.34 2.86
CA THR A 148 -22.12 12.29 3.10
C THR A 148 -21.73 10.88 3.50
N ARG A 149 -20.75 10.31 2.81
CA ARG A 149 -20.17 9.01 3.10
C ARG A 149 -18.90 9.18 3.90
N HIS A 150 -18.75 8.42 4.96
CA HIS A 150 -17.56 8.38 5.78
C HIS A 150 -16.96 6.98 5.70
N LYS A 151 -15.72 6.94 5.22
CA LYS A 151 -14.93 5.71 5.06
C LYS A 151 -13.77 5.73 6.02
N ILE A 152 -13.54 4.60 6.68
CA ILE A 152 -12.35 4.35 7.47
C ILE A 152 -11.48 3.35 6.70
N TYR A 153 -10.21 3.67 6.56
CA TYR A 153 -9.22 2.89 5.84
C TYR A 153 -8.14 2.37 6.78
N LEU A 154 -7.76 1.11 6.58
CA LEU A 154 -6.54 0.53 7.11
C LEU A 154 -5.45 0.65 6.04
N GLN A 155 -4.35 1.31 6.38
CA GLN A 155 -3.19 1.50 5.51
C GLN A 155 -2.02 0.70 6.06
N VAL A 156 -1.41 -0.14 5.22
CA VAL A 156 -0.25 -0.94 5.58
C VAL A 156 0.92 -0.53 4.70
N TYR A 157 2.04 -0.20 5.34
CA TYR A 157 3.31 0.16 4.72
C TYR A 157 4.38 -0.84 5.11
N THR A 158 5.08 -1.38 4.12
CA THR A 158 6.19 -2.30 4.33
C THR A 158 7.20 -2.22 3.19
N THR A 159 8.39 -2.77 3.42
CA THR A 159 9.46 -2.86 2.42
C THR A 159 9.89 -4.30 2.22
N VAL A 160 10.10 -4.67 0.96
CA VAL A 160 10.68 -5.96 0.59
C VAL A 160 11.91 -5.74 -0.26
N GLN A 161 12.98 -6.48 0.03
CA GLN A 161 14.17 -6.51 -0.77
C GLN A 161 14.07 -7.63 -1.79
N VAL A 162 14.31 -7.28 -3.04
CA VAL A 162 14.39 -8.20 -4.17
C VAL A 162 15.86 -8.41 -4.47
N ILE A 163 16.29 -9.66 -4.41
CA ILE A 163 17.66 -10.07 -4.69
C ILE A 163 17.65 -10.85 -6.00
N ILE A 164 18.38 -10.34 -6.98
CA ILE A 164 18.62 -10.96 -8.29
C ILE A 164 20.14 -11.10 -8.45
N PRO A 165 20.61 -11.96 -9.39
CA PRO A 165 22.03 -12.01 -9.69
C PRO A 165 22.60 -10.60 -9.91
N PHE A 166 23.71 -10.29 -9.22
CA PHE A 166 24.49 -9.06 -9.32
C PHE A 166 23.85 -7.76 -8.78
N VAL A 167 22.56 -7.75 -8.43
CA VAL A 167 21.85 -6.53 -7.97
C VAL A 167 20.83 -6.84 -6.87
N SER A 168 20.66 -5.91 -5.92
CA SER A 168 19.51 -5.93 -5.01
C SER A 168 18.75 -4.60 -5.05
N ARG A 169 17.43 -4.67 -4.87
CA ARG A 169 16.52 -3.52 -4.95
C ARG A 169 15.53 -3.56 -3.80
N ILE A 170 15.25 -2.40 -3.21
CA ILE A 170 14.24 -2.25 -2.16
C ILE A 170 12.96 -1.77 -2.81
N VAL A 171 11.87 -2.50 -2.59
CA VAL A 171 10.54 -2.19 -3.11
C VAL A 171 9.63 -1.84 -1.95
N GLN A 172 9.03 -0.66 -2.02
CA GLN A 172 8.00 -0.23 -1.07
C GLN A 172 6.63 -0.76 -1.49
N VAL A 173 5.91 -1.30 -0.51
CA VAL A 173 4.58 -1.86 -0.67
C VAL A 173 3.64 -1.08 0.23
N ARG A 174 2.62 -0.47 -0.40
CA ARG A 174 1.53 0.22 0.28
C ARG A 174 0.22 -0.44 -0.13
N THR A 175 -0.56 -0.84 0.86
CA THR A 175 -1.89 -1.41 0.66
C THR A 175 -2.89 -0.60 1.48
N GLN A 176 -4.03 -0.26 0.87
CA GLN A 176 -5.12 0.47 1.52
C GLN A 176 -6.39 -0.36 1.39
N MET A 177 -7.09 -0.59 2.50
CA MET A 177 -8.33 -1.35 2.53
C MET A 177 -9.40 -0.59 3.32
N PRO A 178 -10.61 -0.37 2.78
CA PRO A 178 -11.72 0.16 3.57
C PRO A 178 -12.14 -0.88 4.62
N ILE A 179 -12.21 -0.46 5.87
CA ILE A 179 -12.59 -1.29 7.02
C ILE A 179 -13.94 -0.90 7.63
N ALA A 180 -14.43 0.31 7.32
CA ALA A 180 -15.79 0.72 7.63
C ALA A 180 -16.28 1.74 6.61
N ASP A 181 -17.58 1.71 6.31
CA ASP A 181 -18.25 2.64 5.40
C ASP A 181 -19.65 2.94 5.97
N VAL A 182 -19.96 4.20 6.19
CA VAL A 182 -21.29 4.66 6.61
C VAL A 182 -21.72 5.85 5.76
N THR A 183 -23.00 5.93 5.44
CA THR A 183 -23.59 7.10 4.75
C THR A 183 -24.53 7.82 5.70
N TYR A 184 -24.24 9.09 5.98
CA TYR A 184 -25.11 10.01 6.70
C TYR A 184 -26.11 10.64 5.73
N LEU A 185 -27.38 10.65 6.12
CA LEU A 185 -28.46 11.33 5.41
C LEU A 185 -28.61 12.75 5.97
N GLY A 186 -28.52 13.77 5.11
CA GLY A 186 -28.62 15.19 5.47
C GLY A 186 -27.37 16.02 5.14
N GLU A 187 -27.42 17.34 5.42
CA GLU A 187 -26.20 18.16 5.48
C GLU A 187 -25.31 17.64 6.61
N VAL A 188 -24.00 17.50 6.35
CA VAL A 188 -23.00 17.09 7.35
C VAL A 188 -23.25 17.85 8.65
N PRO A 189 -23.19 17.22 9.85
CA PRO A 189 -23.18 17.97 11.09
C PRO A 189 -22.13 19.09 10.98
N GLN A 190 -22.50 20.36 11.24
CA GLN A 190 -21.55 21.48 11.15
C GLN A 190 -20.42 21.40 12.20
N VAL A 191 -20.44 20.35 13.02
CA VAL A 191 -19.35 19.90 13.86
C VAL A 191 -18.47 18.97 13.02
N VAL A 192 -17.35 19.49 12.52
CA VAL A 192 -16.28 18.63 12.00
C VAL A 192 -15.80 17.76 13.16
N PHE A 193 -16.13 16.47 13.14
CA PHE A 193 -15.58 15.51 14.08
C PHE A 193 -14.11 15.33 13.74
N ASN A 194 -13.24 16.14 14.35
CA ASN A 194 -11.81 15.88 14.34
C ASN A 194 -11.55 14.67 15.25
N LEU A 195 -11.85 13.48 14.74
CA LEU A 195 -11.66 12.21 15.43
C LEU A 195 -10.16 11.97 15.52
N PRO A 196 -9.56 12.02 16.72
CA PRO A 196 -8.14 11.75 16.86
C PRO A 196 -7.94 10.23 16.74
N PHE A 197 -7.73 9.74 15.52
CA PHE A 197 -7.20 8.39 15.34
C PHE A 197 -5.79 8.38 15.94
N PRO A 198 -5.50 7.50 16.91
CA PRO A 198 -4.16 7.38 17.43
C PRO A 198 -3.25 6.85 16.32
N LEU A 199 -2.24 7.66 15.97
CA LEU A 199 -1.15 7.41 15.01
C LEU A 199 -1.43 7.83 13.55
N GLY A 200 -1.20 9.12 13.30
CA GLY A 200 -0.95 9.71 11.99
C GLY A 200 0.03 10.88 12.13
N THR A 201 1.26 10.62 12.58
CA THR A 201 2.32 11.65 12.60
C THR A 201 3.37 11.30 11.56
N GLY A 202 3.23 11.88 10.36
CA GLY A 202 4.20 11.68 9.31
C GLY A 202 3.78 12.26 7.96
N LEU A 203 3.49 13.56 7.91
CA LEU A 203 3.65 14.51 6.79
C LEU A 203 2.56 15.59 6.90
N GLY A 204 2.97 16.81 7.25
CA GLY A 204 2.09 17.98 7.33
C GLY A 204 1.44 18.29 5.98
N LEU A 205 0.26 17.73 5.76
CA LEU A 205 -0.68 18.22 4.77
C LEU A 205 -1.80 18.91 5.54
N SER A 206 -1.85 20.24 5.42
CA SER A 206 -2.98 21.03 5.90
C SER A 206 -4.30 20.44 5.37
N PRO A 207 -5.39 20.45 6.17
CA PRO A 207 -6.68 19.99 5.70
C PRO A 207 -7.11 20.79 4.46
N PRO A 208 -7.70 20.14 3.43
CA PRO A 208 -8.24 20.86 2.29
C PRO A 208 -9.50 21.61 2.74
N GLY A 209 -9.37 22.89 3.06
CA GLY A 209 -10.53 23.72 3.42
C GLY A 209 -10.31 24.89 4.37
N GLU A 210 -9.10 25.38 4.61
CA GLU A 210 -8.95 26.69 5.26
C GLU A 210 -9.56 27.77 4.37
N ARG A 211 -10.79 28.16 4.70
CA ARG A 211 -11.45 29.33 4.13
C ARG A 211 -10.58 30.54 4.47
N PRO A 212 -10.21 31.42 3.51
CA PRO A 212 -9.49 32.64 3.83
C PRO A 212 -10.25 33.43 4.90
N PRO A 213 -9.55 34.09 5.84
CA PRO A 213 -10.22 34.91 6.84
C PRO A 213 -11.10 35.96 6.15
N LEU A 214 -12.35 36.08 6.60
CA LEU A 214 -13.29 37.09 6.11
C LEU A 214 -12.66 38.48 6.31
N PRO A 215 -12.75 39.40 5.33
CA PRO A 215 -12.33 40.78 5.55
C PRO A 215 -13.19 41.39 6.66
N SER A 216 -12.53 42.08 7.58
CA SER A 216 -13.18 42.86 8.63
C SER A 216 -14.08 43.93 8.00
N PRO A 217 -15.32 44.13 8.49
CA PRO A 217 -16.20 45.18 7.98
C PRO A 217 -15.63 46.58 8.30
N PRO A 218 -15.99 47.60 7.49
CA PRO A 218 -15.48 48.97 7.62
C PRO A 218 -15.90 49.64 8.93
#